data_AF-A0A6P7GWL3-F1
#
_entry.id   AF-A0A6P7GWL3-F1
#
_cell.length_a   1.000
_cell.length_b   1.000
_cell.length_c   1.000
_cell.angle_alpha   90.00
_cell.angle_beta   90.00
_cell.angle_gamma   90.00
#
_symmetry.space_group_name_H-M   'P 1'
#
loop_
_entity.id
_entity.type
_entity.pdbx_description
1 polymer ?
#
loop_
_entity_poly.entity_id
_entity_poly.type
_entity_poly.pdbx_seq_one_letter_code
_entity_poly.pdbx_strand_id
1 'polypeptide(L)'
;MRRRAVFKNGDCNILQSRISKRRLRYLQDIFTTLVDSQWRWTLTIFAIGFLGSWLLFALVWWLIVFTHGDLEEDHLPAKQAEANWTPCVFNIQGFTSCFLFSIETQHTIGKNKNLINTI
;
A
#
# COMPACT_ATOMS: atom_id res chain seq x y z
N MET A 1 -39.37 0.83 35.71
CA MET A 1 -39.31 -0.22 34.68
C MET A 1 -37.90 -0.83 34.66
N ARG A 2 -37.78 -2.15 34.84
CA ARG A 2 -36.49 -2.88 34.82
C ARG A 2 -35.99 -2.99 33.38
N ARG A 3 -34.88 -2.34 33.04
CA ARG A 3 -34.21 -2.53 31.73
C ARG A 3 -33.81 -4.00 31.59
N ARG A 4 -34.19 -4.62 30.47
CA ARG A 4 -33.82 -6.01 30.15
C ARG A 4 -32.41 -6.01 29.55
N ALA A 5 -31.58 -6.96 29.99
CA ALA A 5 -30.21 -7.11 29.48
C ALA A 5 -30.17 -7.68 28.05
N VAL A 6 -31.24 -8.35 27.60
CA VAL A 6 -31.36 -8.93 26.26
C VAL A 6 -32.76 -8.61 25.72
N PHE A 7 -32.82 -8.09 24.50
CA PHE A 7 -34.06 -7.79 23.78
C PHE A 7 -34.63 -9.05 23.12
N LYS A 8 -35.93 -9.06 22.81
CA LYS A 8 -36.62 -10.23 22.24
C LYS A 8 -36.11 -10.64 20.84
N ASN A 9 -35.37 -9.75 20.17
CA ASN A 9 -34.67 -9.98 18.90
C ASN A 9 -33.27 -10.57 19.09
N GLY A 10 -32.84 -10.87 20.32
CA GLY A 10 -31.54 -11.46 20.63
C GLY A 10 -30.43 -10.45 20.92
N ASP A 11 -30.69 -9.15 20.75
CA ASP A 11 -29.68 -8.13 20.97
C ASP A 11 -29.43 -7.90 22.47
N CYS A 12 -28.18 -8.06 22.89
CA CYS A 12 -27.75 -7.77 24.25
C CYS A 12 -27.58 -6.26 24.47
N ASN A 13 -28.34 -5.69 25.40
CA ASN A 13 -28.26 -4.29 25.83
C ASN A 13 -27.13 -4.09 26.85
N ILE A 14 -25.92 -4.52 26.51
CA ILE A 14 -24.72 -4.37 27.34
C ILE A 14 -23.86 -3.29 26.70
N LEU A 15 -23.99 -2.06 27.19
CA LEU A 15 -23.08 -0.95 26.88
C LEU A 15 -21.70 -1.29 27.47
N GLN A 16 -20.85 -1.90 26.65
CA GLN A 16 -19.50 -2.28 27.05
C GLN A 16 -18.62 -1.01 27.13
N SER A 17 -18.73 -0.32 28.27
CA SER A 17 -17.99 0.91 28.56
C SER A 17 -16.51 0.60 28.79
N ARG A 18 -15.64 1.35 28.09
CA ARG A 18 -14.18 1.40 28.21
C ARG A 18 -13.42 0.09 27.93
N ILE A 19 -13.35 -0.31 26.67
CA ILE A 19 -12.28 -1.22 26.20
C ILE A 19 -11.17 -0.36 25.56
N SER A 20 -10.26 0.20 26.37
CA SER A 20 -9.18 1.08 25.87
C SER A 20 -8.16 0.37 24.95
N LYS A 21 -8.22 -0.97 24.86
CA LYS A 21 -7.32 -1.81 24.04
C LYS A 21 -8.03 -2.51 22.86
N ARG A 22 -9.23 -2.06 22.48
CA ARG A 22 -10.05 -2.71 21.45
C ARG A 22 -9.33 -2.74 20.10
N ARG A 23 -8.78 -1.61 19.64
CA ARG A 23 -8.06 -1.49 18.36
C ARG A 23 -6.82 -2.39 18.26
N LEU A 24 -6.02 -2.49 19.33
CA LEU A 24 -4.79 -3.28 19.31
C LEU A 24 -5.08 -4.79 19.27
N ARG A 25 -6.10 -5.25 20.03
CA ARG A 25 -6.57 -6.65 19.94
C ARG A 25 -7.25 -6.97 18.62
N TYR A 26 -7.97 -6.02 18.02
CA TYR A 26 -8.53 -6.18 16.67
C TYR A 26 -7.46 -6.36 15.59
N LEU A 27 -6.29 -5.72 15.73
CA LEU A 27 -5.17 -5.92 14.79
C LEU A 27 -4.45 -7.26 14.99
N GLN A 28 -4.39 -7.77 16.24
CA GLN A 28 -3.81 -9.09 16.51
C GLN A 28 -4.67 -10.24 15.96
N ASP A 29 -5.98 -10.05 15.91
CA ASP A 29 -6.93 -11.08 15.49
C ASP A 29 -7.64 -10.69 14.18
N ILE A 30 -6.83 -10.22 13.21
CA ILE A 30 -7.33 -9.58 11.99
C ILE A 30 -8.13 -10.56 11.13
N PHE A 31 -7.77 -11.85 11.12
CA PHE A 31 -8.45 -12.88 10.34
C PHE A 31 -9.86 -13.16 10.85
N THR A 32 -10.00 -13.38 12.16
CA THR A 32 -11.30 -13.63 12.80
C THR A 32 -12.19 -12.40 12.74
N THR A 33 -11.60 -11.20 12.86
CA THR A 33 -12.31 -9.92 12.71
C THR A 33 -12.76 -9.65 11.28
N LEU A 34 -11.95 -10.00 10.26
CA LEU A 34 -12.30 -9.82 8.85
C LEU A 34 -13.45 -10.73 8.40
N VAL A 35 -13.55 -11.93 8.99
CA VAL A 35 -14.65 -12.89 8.72
C VAL A 35 -15.96 -12.44 9.38
N ASP A 36 -15.89 -11.83 10.57
CA ASP A 36 -17.06 -11.31 11.30
C ASP A 36 -17.51 -9.90 10.84
N SER A 37 -16.66 -9.20 10.07
CA SER A 37 -16.98 -7.86 9.56
C SER A 37 -17.89 -7.88 8.33
N GLN A 38 -18.68 -6.82 8.14
CA GLN A 38 -19.52 -6.71 6.94
C GLN A 38 -18.64 -6.71 5.68
N TRP A 39 -19.12 -7.37 4.61
CA TRP A 39 -18.41 -7.51 3.33
C TRP A 39 -17.81 -6.21 2.77
N ARG A 40 -18.49 -5.06 2.99
CA ARG A 40 -18.01 -3.72 2.58
C ARG A 40 -16.67 -3.35 3.25
N TRP A 41 -16.54 -3.63 4.54
CA TRP A 41 -15.33 -3.34 5.31
C TRP A 41 -14.19 -4.28 4.93
N THR A 42 -14.49 -5.55 4.71
CA THR A 42 -13.52 -6.56 4.25
C THR A 42 -12.90 -6.16 2.90
N LEU A 43 -13.72 -5.77 1.91
CA LEU A 43 -13.23 -5.30 0.61
C LEU A 43 -12.39 -4.02 0.73
N THR A 44 -12.79 -3.09 1.60
CA THR A 44 -12.08 -1.83 1.80
C THR A 44 -10.71 -2.05 2.43
N ILE A 45 -10.62 -2.89 3.46
CA ILE A 45 -9.35 -3.23 4.12
C ILE A 45 -8.42 -3.95 3.14
N PHE A 46 -8.96 -4.89 2.35
CA PHE A 46 -8.21 -5.56 1.30
C PHE A 46 -7.64 -4.54 0.30
N ALA A 47 -8.48 -3.67 -0.28
CA ALA A 47 -8.04 -2.64 -1.21
C ALA A 47 -6.99 -1.69 -0.60
N ILE A 48 -7.14 -1.26 0.65
CA ILE A 48 -6.14 -0.44 1.34
C ILE A 48 -4.82 -1.20 1.52
N GLY A 49 -4.86 -2.51 1.79
CA GLY A 49 -3.67 -3.36 1.87
C GLY A 49 -2.88 -3.38 0.55
N PHE A 50 -3.55 -3.57 -0.58
CA PHE A 50 -2.91 -3.53 -1.91
C PHE A 50 -2.40 -2.14 -2.27
N LEU A 51 -3.20 -1.09 -2.04
CA LEU A 51 -2.75 0.28 -2.27
C LEU A 51 -1.54 0.62 -1.40
N GLY A 52 -1.54 0.17 -0.14
CA GLY A 52 -0.43 0.30 0.80
C GLY A 52 0.82 -0.42 0.32
N SER A 53 0.71 -1.64 -0.22
CA SER A 53 1.86 -2.38 -0.77
C SER A 53 2.43 -1.71 -2.02
N TRP A 54 1.58 -1.15 -2.90
CA TRP A 54 2.04 -0.38 -4.06
C TRP A 54 2.77 0.89 -3.63
N LEU A 55 2.22 1.64 -2.66
CA LEU A 55 2.85 2.86 -2.16
C LEU A 55 4.17 2.59 -1.43
N LEU A 56 4.24 1.52 -0.63
CA LEU A 56 5.46 1.15 0.08
C LEU A 56 6.60 0.82 -0.89
N PHE A 57 6.35 -0.03 -1.88
CA PHE A 57 7.35 -0.38 -2.89
C PHE A 57 7.70 0.80 -3.79
N ALA A 58 6.72 1.64 -4.15
CA ALA A 58 6.97 2.87 -4.89
C ALA A 58 7.91 3.81 -4.13
N LEU A 59 7.72 3.95 -2.80
CA LEU A 59 8.58 4.75 -1.94
C LEU A 59 10.00 4.16 -1.87
N VAL A 60 10.14 2.84 -1.73
CA VAL A 60 11.44 2.17 -1.74
C VAL A 60 12.18 2.44 -3.04
N TRP A 61 11.52 2.26 -4.20
CA TRP A 61 12.12 2.56 -5.49
C TRP A 61 12.47 4.03 -5.67
N TRP A 62 11.59 4.92 -5.21
CA TRP A 62 11.85 6.35 -5.22
C TRP A 62 13.09 6.72 -4.41
N LEU A 63 13.27 6.12 -3.22
CA LEU A 63 14.46 6.31 -2.41
C LEU A 63 15.72 5.80 -3.13
N ILE A 64 15.67 4.64 -3.78
CA ILE A 64 16.80 4.09 -4.55
C ILE A 64 17.22 5.06 -5.65
N VAL A 65 16.30 5.47 -6.52
CA VAL A 65 16.60 6.39 -7.64
C VAL A 65 17.04 7.78 -7.15
N PHE A 66 16.48 8.23 -6.02
CA PHE A 66 16.89 9.48 -5.39
C PHE A 66 18.31 9.41 -4.84
N THR A 67 18.68 8.32 -4.16
CA THR A 67 20.04 8.12 -3.65
C THR A 67 21.06 7.83 -4.74
N HIS A 68 20.64 7.26 -5.87
CA HIS A 68 21.48 7.02 -7.03
C HIS A 68 21.75 8.30 -7.83
N GLY A 69 20.84 9.28 -7.79
CA GLY A 69 20.95 10.53 -8.56
C GLY A 69 20.23 10.50 -9.92
N ASP A 70 19.38 9.49 -10.16
CA ASP A 70 18.63 9.32 -11.44
C ASP A 70 17.63 10.44 -11.72
N LEU A 71 17.30 11.25 -10.70
CA LEU A 71 16.34 12.34 -10.79
C LEU A 71 17.00 13.71 -11.07
N GLU A 72 18.33 13.76 -11.20
CA GLU A 72 19.04 14.99 -11.60
C GLU A 72 18.73 15.35 -13.05
N GLU A 73 18.69 16.65 -13.37
CA GLU A 73 18.25 17.13 -14.69
C GLU A 73 19.04 16.52 -15.85
N ASP A 74 20.34 16.27 -15.66
CA ASP A 74 21.23 15.69 -16.66
C ASP A 74 21.16 14.16 -16.74
N HIS A 75 20.58 13.51 -15.72
CA HIS A 75 20.37 12.06 -15.64
C HIS A 75 18.94 11.63 -16.00
N LEU A 76 18.06 12.58 -16.33
CA LEU A 76 16.71 12.29 -16.80
C LEU A 76 16.73 11.54 -18.15
N PRO A 77 15.70 10.72 -18.45
CA PRO A 77 15.68 9.86 -19.64
C PRO A 77 15.99 10.53 -20.98
N ALA A 78 15.70 11.82 -21.13
CA ALA A 78 16.00 12.58 -22.35
C ALA A 78 17.49 12.90 -22.54
N LYS A 79 18.26 13.01 -21.45
CA LYS A 79 19.67 13.42 -21.45
C LYS A 79 20.64 12.30 -21.04
N GLN A 80 20.13 11.13 -20.62
CA GLN A 80 20.95 9.96 -20.23
C GLN A 80 22.01 9.58 -21.26
N ALA A 81 21.70 9.67 -22.56
CA ALA A 81 22.64 9.37 -23.64
C ALA A 81 23.77 10.40 -23.76
N GLU A 82 23.49 11.67 -23.47
CA GLU A 82 24.46 12.77 -23.51
C GLU A 82 25.36 12.77 -22.27
N ALA A 83 24.80 12.48 -21.10
CA ALA A 83 25.51 12.38 -19.83
C ALA A 83 26.23 11.03 -19.64
N ASN A 84 26.05 10.07 -20.56
CA ASN A 84 26.52 8.69 -20.44
C ASN A 84 26.14 8.06 -19.08
N TRP A 85 24.91 8.32 -18.63
CA TRP A 85 24.40 7.90 -17.33
C TRP A 85 23.57 6.62 -17.46
N THR A 86 23.85 5.64 -16.61
CA THR A 86 23.09 4.39 -16.54
C THR A 86 22.16 4.41 -15.33
N PRO A 87 20.83 4.53 -15.52
CA PRO A 87 19.89 4.57 -14.41
C PRO A 87 19.68 3.18 -13.78
N CYS A 88 19.21 3.15 -12.52
CA CYS A 88 18.80 1.89 -11.86
C CYS A 88 17.57 1.26 -12.53
N VAL A 89 16.61 2.10 -12.92
CA VAL A 89 15.39 1.70 -13.62
C VAL A 89 15.16 2.68 -14.77
N PHE A 90 14.96 2.14 -15.97
CA PHE A 90 14.74 2.97 -17.15
C PHE A 90 13.41 3.73 -17.07
N ASN A 91 13.36 4.90 -17.71
CA ASN A 91 12.16 5.71 -17.89
C ASN A 91 11.50 6.24 -16.60
N ILE A 92 12.26 6.33 -15.51
CA ILE A 92 11.83 7.01 -14.29
C ILE A 92 12.07 8.51 -14.41
N GLN A 93 11.01 9.30 -14.17
CA GLN A 93 11.07 10.78 -14.20
C GLN A 93 10.72 11.39 -12.84
N GLY A 94 10.31 10.56 -11.87
CA GLY A 94 9.88 11.01 -10.56
C GLY A 94 8.99 9.99 -9.86
N PHE A 95 8.35 10.41 -8.78
CA PHE A 95 7.56 9.54 -7.90
C PHE A 95 6.41 8.81 -8.64
N THR A 96 5.70 9.50 -9.53
CA THR A 96 4.60 8.90 -10.30
C THR A 96 5.08 7.73 -11.17
N SER A 97 6.26 7.85 -11.79
CA SER A 97 6.86 6.76 -12.57
C SER A 97 7.24 5.59 -11.66
N CYS A 98 7.80 5.84 -10.47
CA CYS A 98 8.09 4.80 -9.47
C CYS A 98 6.82 4.08 -8.98
N PHE A 99 5.71 4.82 -8.82
CA PHE A 99 4.41 4.23 -8.43
C PHE A 99 3.84 3.31 -9.52
N LEU A 100 3.84 3.77 -10.77
CA LEU A 100 3.43 2.94 -11.90
C LEU A 100 4.31 1.69 -12.02
N PHE A 101 5.62 1.84 -11.87
CA PHE A 101 6.57 0.74 -11.86
C PHE A 101 6.30 -0.28 -10.73
N SER A 102 5.97 0.20 -9.53
CA SER A 102 5.58 -0.67 -8.42
C SER A 102 4.30 -1.47 -8.71
N ILE A 103 3.32 -0.88 -9.40
CA ILE A 103 2.10 -1.59 -9.80
C ILE A 103 2.41 -2.64 -10.86
N GLU A 104 3.20 -2.28 -11.87
CA GLU A 104 3.56 -3.15 -12.99
C GLU A 104 4.33 -4.39 -12.53
N THR A 105 5.24 -4.22 -11.58
CA THR A 105 6.03 -5.31 -10.98
C THR A 105 5.19 -6.24 -10.12
N GLN A 106 4.37 -5.71 -9.20
CA GLN A 106 3.54 -6.53 -8.31
C GLN A 106 2.42 -7.29 -9.03
N HIS A 107 1.84 -6.70 -10.08
CA HIS A 107 0.82 -7.38 -10.89
C HIS A 107 1.41 -8.19 -12.04
N THR A 108 2.74 -8.24 -12.16
CA THR A 108 3.44 -8.94 -13.25
C THR A 108 2.95 -8.54 -14.65
N ILE A 109 2.45 -7.31 -14.80
CA ILE A 109 1.93 -6.79 -16.08
C ILE A 109 3.07 -6.64 -17.08
N GLY A 110 4.27 -6.28 -16.60
CA GLY A 110 5.49 -6.30 -17.41
C GLY A 110 5.40 -5.44 -18.68
N LYS A 111 4.93 -4.19 -18.57
CA LYS A 111 5.11 -3.25 -19.69
C LYS A 111 6.61 -3.00 -19.81
N ASN A 112 7.24 -3.48 -20.89
CA ASN A 112 8.68 -3.42 -21.21
C ASN A 112 9.29 -1.99 -21.28
N LYS A 113 8.63 -0.95 -20.76
CA LYS A 113 9.09 0.43 -20.79
C LYS A 113 10.04 0.78 -19.64
N ASN A 114 9.95 0.07 -18.52
CA ASN A 114 10.72 0.33 -17.29
C ASN A 114 11.57 -0.90 -16.95
N LEU A 115 12.57 -1.19 -17.78
CA LEU A 115 13.51 -2.30 -17.52
C LEU A 115 14.32 -1.99 -16.24
N ILE A 116 14.50 -3.00 -15.39
CA ILE A 116 15.43 -2.92 -14.25
C ILE A 116 16.82 -3.17 -14.79
N ASN A 117 17.73 -2.23 -14.59
CA ASN A 117 19.14 -2.43 -14.87
C ASN A 117 19.82 -2.79 -13.54
N THR A 118 19.99 -4.08 -13.29
CA THR A 118 20.87 -4.53 -12.20
C THR A 118 22.29 -4.45 -12.73
N ILE A 119 23.13 -3.64 -12.05
CA ILE A 119 24.57 -3.46 -12.31
C ILE A 119 25.26 -4.81 -12.54
#